data_AF-A0A518BXG9-F1
#
_entry.id   AF-A0A518BXG9-F1
#
_cell.length_a   1.000
_cell.length_b   1.000
_cell.length_c   1.000
_cell.angle_alpha   90.00
_cell.angle_beta   90.00
_cell.angle_gamma   90.00
#
_symmetry.space_group_name_H-M   'P 1'
#
loop_
_entity.id
_entity.type
_entity.pdbx_description
1 polymer ?
#
loop_
_entity_poly.entity_id
_entity_poly.type
_entity_poly.pdbx_seq_one_letter_code
_entity_poly.pdbx_strand_id
1 'polypeptide(L)'
;MSASTPTGPEGRETRMFKLLLGIALVFALFACPAQAVDRTLSPVADGMITYSGIGNSTTGSTLLTEWGEGQSQYYTGRRILLKFDVSSYTTLAMRDAKLYLYGGTSKSNAQVNAYHYSDDTFTEASMTYPYDMRCRYLTNRVITNRWQGPGFAGVWYQFDIGDGLYGWDYDGYLSLCLRNATNITANSASFVSRNSVTWNGTKGFEPFIVFSTWGALQITDPGFREGLGSWSVDAGNGTAVTVTNPYLDDDNLLSMTTGSPVTVSQILDTPYEPFYLIFDYEHQTTTGELQVTLTDRDGHTLNLAELAAPDTLPEPGMRQAFARIDDPSWLGLDHVTVSFTYDGETDSTIWIDNVYFTDAVPEPATLSLILALAITRPRPN
;
A
#
# COMPACT_ATOMS: atom_id res chain seq x y z
N MET A 1 -68.71 -2.06 -19.65
CA MET A 1 -67.87 -2.87 -18.74
C MET A 1 -67.14 -3.88 -19.59
N SER A 2 -65.88 -3.63 -19.92
CA SER A 2 -65.00 -4.63 -20.54
C SER A 2 -63.72 -4.63 -19.73
N ALA A 3 -63.51 -5.71 -18.98
CA ALA A 3 -62.31 -5.94 -18.21
C ALA A 3 -61.34 -6.70 -19.12
N SER A 4 -60.27 -6.04 -19.57
CA SER A 4 -59.16 -6.70 -20.25
C SER A 4 -58.11 -7.10 -19.22
N THR A 5 -58.01 -8.39 -18.97
CA THR A 5 -56.91 -9.03 -18.23
C THR A 5 -55.71 -9.21 -19.16
N PRO A 6 -54.52 -8.68 -18.83
CA PRO A 6 -53.28 -9.08 -19.47
C PRO A 6 -52.52 -10.04 -18.55
N THR A 7 -52.58 -11.34 -18.87
CA THR A 7 -51.69 -12.36 -18.30
C THR A 7 -50.86 -12.96 -19.43
N GLY A 8 -49.87 -12.20 -19.90
CA GLY A 8 -48.83 -12.69 -20.79
C GLY A 8 -47.63 -13.20 -19.99
N PRO A 9 -47.07 -14.39 -20.29
CA PRO A 9 -45.93 -14.97 -19.56
C PRO A 9 -44.63 -14.16 -19.67
N GLU A 10 -44.55 -13.18 -20.58
CA GLU A 10 -43.38 -12.29 -20.77
C GLU A 10 -43.05 -11.43 -19.53
N GLY A 11 -43.99 -11.24 -18.61
CA GLY A 11 -43.78 -10.45 -17.40
C GLY A 11 -42.90 -11.13 -16.33
N ARG A 12 -42.79 -12.46 -16.33
CA ARG A 12 -42.09 -13.19 -15.25
C ARG A 12 -40.59 -13.29 -15.49
N GLU A 13 -40.15 -13.59 -16.69
CA GLU A 13 -38.72 -13.69 -17.03
C GLU A 13 -38.03 -12.33 -16.94
N THR A 14 -38.69 -11.27 -17.39
CA THR A 14 -38.18 -9.90 -17.31
C THR A 14 -38.01 -9.42 -15.85
N ARG A 15 -38.88 -9.85 -14.94
CA ARG A 15 -38.76 -9.51 -13.50
C ARG A 15 -37.64 -10.30 -12.82
N MET A 16 -37.46 -11.57 -13.19
CA MET A 16 -36.41 -12.41 -12.61
C MET A 16 -35.02 -11.97 -13.10
N PHE A 17 -34.88 -11.60 -14.37
CA PHE A 17 -33.64 -11.04 -14.91
C PHE A 17 -33.27 -9.70 -14.26
N LYS A 18 -34.23 -8.80 -14.05
CA LYS A 18 -33.99 -7.52 -13.35
C LYS A 18 -33.58 -7.71 -11.88
N LEU A 19 -34.18 -8.68 -11.19
CA LEU A 19 -33.82 -8.98 -9.81
C LEU A 19 -32.42 -9.60 -9.72
N LEU A 20 -32.09 -10.56 -10.59
CA LEU A 20 -30.77 -11.18 -10.63
C LEU A 20 -29.67 -10.19 -11.04
N LEU A 21 -29.95 -9.30 -11.98
CA LEU A 21 -29.04 -8.23 -12.38
C LEU A 21 -28.85 -7.22 -11.23
N GLY A 22 -29.91 -6.86 -10.51
CA GLY A 22 -29.81 -6.00 -9.31
C GLY A 22 -28.96 -6.64 -8.20
N ILE A 23 -29.17 -7.93 -7.92
CA ILE A 23 -28.38 -8.66 -6.92
C ILE A 23 -26.91 -8.78 -7.36
N ALA A 24 -26.63 -9.10 -8.62
CA ALA A 24 -25.26 -9.17 -9.13
C ALA A 24 -24.55 -7.80 -9.11
N LEU A 25 -25.27 -6.71 -9.40
CA LEU A 25 -24.75 -5.35 -9.29
C LEU A 25 -24.41 -4.98 -7.84
N VAL A 26 -25.27 -5.35 -6.90
CA VAL A 26 -25.03 -5.16 -5.46
C VAL A 26 -23.80 -5.96 -5.00
N PHE A 27 -23.65 -7.22 -5.41
CA PHE A 27 -22.46 -8.02 -5.07
C PHE A 27 -21.17 -7.48 -5.73
N ALA A 28 -21.25 -6.89 -6.92
CA ALA A 28 -20.11 -6.24 -7.57
C ALA A 28 -19.70 -4.93 -6.87
N LEU A 29 -20.67 -4.17 -6.33
CA LEU A 29 -20.41 -2.94 -5.57
C LEU A 29 -19.79 -3.19 -4.19
N PHE A 30 -20.03 -4.36 -3.58
CA PHE A 30 -19.46 -4.74 -2.28
C PHE A 30 -18.15 -5.53 -2.36
N ALA A 31 -17.71 -5.92 -3.57
CA ALA A 31 -16.42 -6.56 -3.75
C ALA A 31 -15.32 -5.48 -3.87
N CYS A 32 -14.99 -4.81 -2.78
CA CYS A 32 -13.75 -4.04 -2.72
C CYS A 32 -12.59 -5.05 -2.78
N PRO A 33 -11.80 -5.12 -3.86
CA PRO A 33 -10.60 -5.94 -3.82
C PRO A 33 -9.72 -5.33 -2.74
N ALA A 34 -9.47 -6.07 -1.65
CA ALA A 34 -8.37 -5.71 -0.77
C ALA A 34 -7.16 -5.53 -1.67
N GLN A 35 -6.49 -4.37 -1.65
CA GLN A 35 -5.34 -4.11 -2.51
C GLN A 35 -4.05 -4.28 -1.71
N ALA A 36 -2.98 -4.62 -2.42
CA ALA A 36 -1.65 -4.69 -1.84
C ALA A 36 -1.00 -3.30 -1.75
N VAL A 37 -0.68 -2.86 -0.54
CA VAL A 37 0.22 -1.73 -0.27
C VAL A 37 1.62 -2.28 -0.08
N ASP A 38 2.56 -1.81 -0.88
CA ASP A 38 3.98 -2.15 -0.76
C ASP A 38 4.65 -1.32 0.34
N ARG A 39 5.46 -1.95 1.17
CA ARG A 39 6.13 -1.33 2.31
C ARG A 39 7.58 -1.73 2.35
N THR A 40 8.48 -0.75 2.32
CA THR A 40 9.92 -1.02 2.26
C THR A 40 10.55 -0.99 3.64
N LEU A 41 11.31 -2.03 3.97
CA LEU A 41 12.08 -2.12 5.20
C LEU A 41 13.55 -2.41 4.92
N SER A 42 14.43 -1.62 5.55
CA SER A 42 15.86 -1.90 5.62
C SER A 42 16.16 -2.88 6.75
N PRO A 43 17.22 -3.69 6.64
CA PRO A 43 17.60 -4.61 7.71
C PRO A 43 18.07 -3.85 8.95
N VAL A 44 17.65 -4.31 10.13
CA VAL A 44 18.11 -3.83 11.44
C VAL A 44 19.44 -4.48 11.86
N ALA A 45 19.80 -5.61 11.25
CA ALA A 45 21.12 -6.21 11.34
C ALA A 45 21.42 -6.99 10.06
N ASP A 46 22.67 -6.97 9.63
CA ASP A 46 23.15 -7.85 8.58
C ASP A 46 24.56 -8.36 8.88
N GLY A 47 24.99 -9.35 8.11
CA GLY A 47 26.35 -9.84 8.21
C GLY A 47 26.59 -11.11 7.42
N MET A 48 27.84 -11.53 7.46
CA MET A 48 28.32 -12.71 6.78
C MET A 48 28.98 -13.62 7.81
N ILE A 49 28.69 -14.92 7.75
CA ILE A 49 29.23 -15.89 8.69
C ILE A 49 29.88 -17.08 8.00
N THR A 50 30.95 -17.58 8.61
CA THR A 50 31.70 -18.78 8.23
C THR A 50 31.54 -19.86 9.29
N TYR A 51 31.59 -21.13 8.87
CA TYR A 51 31.45 -22.30 9.75
C TYR A 51 32.50 -22.38 10.88
N SER A 52 33.67 -21.74 10.74
CA SER A 52 34.71 -21.69 11.77
C SER A 52 34.43 -20.66 12.88
N GLY A 53 33.27 -19.99 12.86
CA GLY A 53 32.85 -19.03 13.88
C GLY A 53 33.66 -17.72 13.89
N ILE A 54 34.64 -17.56 13.00
CA ILE A 54 35.52 -16.39 12.94
C ILE A 54 35.44 -15.82 11.53
N GLY A 55 34.49 -14.93 11.36
CA GLY A 55 34.28 -14.16 10.16
C GLY A 55 33.51 -12.89 10.45
N ASN A 56 33.77 -12.23 11.60
CA ASN A 56 33.37 -10.84 11.81
C ASN A 56 34.07 -9.98 10.74
N SER A 57 33.48 -9.87 9.56
CA SER A 57 33.52 -8.62 8.81
C SER A 57 32.18 -7.91 9.02
N THR A 58 31.85 -7.67 10.28
CA THR A 58 30.76 -6.76 10.70
C THR A 58 30.97 -5.33 10.21
N THR A 59 32.11 -5.04 9.58
CA THR A 59 32.50 -3.74 9.04
C THR A 59 32.75 -3.75 7.53
N GLY A 60 32.45 -4.85 6.83
CA GLY A 60 32.64 -4.93 5.37
C GLY A 60 31.51 -4.25 4.62
N SER A 61 31.81 -3.49 3.57
CA SER A 61 30.82 -2.91 2.64
C SER A 61 30.18 -3.95 1.70
N THR A 62 30.28 -5.23 2.06
CA THR A 62 29.98 -6.33 1.16
C THR A 62 29.63 -7.60 1.93
N LEU A 63 28.49 -8.18 1.60
CA LEU A 63 28.02 -9.51 2.01
C LEU A 63 28.42 -10.52 0.93
N LEU A 64 28.91 -11.70 1.30
CA LEU A 64 29.38 -12.72 0.34
C LEU A 64 28.72 -14.07 0.63
N THR A 65 28.16 -14.70 -0.40
CA THR A 65 27.87 -16.13 -0.39
C THR A 65 28.98 -16.87 -1.12
N GLU A 66 29.51 -17.93 -0.51
CA GLU A 66 30.59 -18.73 -1.09
C GLU A 66 30.30 -20.22 -0.85
N TRP A 67 30.51 -21.03 -1.89
CA TRP A 67 30.49 -22.49 -1.78
C TRP A 67 31.93 -23.01 -1.87
N GLY A 68 32.36 -23.79 -0.88
CA GLY A 68 33.65 -24.47 -0.92
C GLY A 68 33.50 -25.83 -1.60
N GLU A 69 34.01 -26.00 -2.81
CA GLU A 69 34.15 -27.33 -3.44
C GLU A 69 35.37 -28.06 -2.86
N GLY A 70 35.14 -29.27 -2.31
CA GLY A 70 36.11 -30.37 -2.35
C GLY A 70 37.37 -30.31 -1.47
N GLN A 71 37.48 -29.42 -0.48
CA GLN A 71 38.71 -29.28 0.33
C GLN A 71 38.43 -29.40 1.84
N SER A 72 38.35 -30.63 2.37
CA SER A 72 38.27 -30.94 3.81
C SER A 72 37.09 -30.30 4.58
N GLN A 73 36.77 -30.85 5.75
CA GLN A 73 35.62 -30.52 6.59
C GLN A 73 35.70 -29.11 7.23
N TYR A 74 36.70 -28.31 6.83
CA TYR A 74 37.08 -27.03 7.42
C TYR A 74 36.84 -25.83 6.50
N TYR A 75 36.55 -26.02 5.21
CA TYR A 75 36.24 -24.90 4.32
C TYR A 75 34.74 -24.59 4.30
N THR A 76 34.49 -23.56 5.08
CA THR A 76 33.27 -22.89 5.48
C THR A 76 32.55 -22.26 4.29
N GLY A 77 31.37 -22.76 3.91
CA GLY A 77 30.48 -21.97 3.05
C GLY A 77 30.14 -20.65 3.74
N ARG A 78 30.32 -19.52 3.04
CA ARG A 78 29.90 -18.21 3.57
C ARG A 78 28.41 -18.06 3.37
N ARG A 79 27.73 -17.60 4.42
CA ARG A 79 26.29 -17.34 4.43
C ARG A 79 26.07 -15.89 4.80
N ILE A 80 25.07 -15.29 4.18
CA ILE A 80 24.60 -13.96 4.51
C ILE A 80 23.41 -14.11 5.45
N LEU A 81 23.37 -13.33 6.51
CA LEU A 81 22.23 -13.20 7.40
C LEU A 81 21.68 -11.78 7.32
N LEU A 82 20.37 -11.64 7.19
CA LEU A 82 19.65 -10.37 7.20
C LEU A 82 18.54 -10.46 8.24
N LYS A 83 18.40 -9.45 9.11
CA LYS A 83 17.31 -9.33 10.08
C LYS A 83 16.51 -8.06 9.78
N PHE A 84 15.21 -8.17 9.68
CA PHE A 84 14.28 -7.05 9.51
C PHE A 84 13.36 -6.97 10.74
N ASP A 85 13.14 -5.76 11.26
CA ASP A 85 12.08 -5.51 12.23
C ASP A 85 10.77 -5.38 11.46
N VAL A 86 9.90 -6.36 11.66
CA VAL A 86 8.58 -6.44 11.01
C VAL A 86 7.46 -6.23 12.02
N SER A 87 7.76 -5.76 13.23
CA SER A 87 6.80 -5.65 14.34
C SER A 87 5.59 -4.78 13.98
N SER A 88 5.80 -3.71 13.22
CA SER A 88 4.74 -2.81 12.72
C SER A 88 3.85 -3.42 11.63
N TYR A 89 4.19 -4.60 11.12
CA TYR A 89 3.43 -5.30 10.07
C TYR A 89 2.67 -6.51 10.62
N THR A 90 2.85 -6.85 11.90
CA THR A 90 2.36 -8.11 12.51
C THR A 90 0.84 -8.26 12.45
N THR A 91 0.14 -7.14 12.30
CA THR A 91 -1.31 -7.03 12.21
C THR A 91 -1.84 -6.91 10.78
N LEU A 92 -0.97 -6.75 9.77
CA LEU A 92 -1.36 -6.58 8.37
C LEU A 92 -1.43 -7.95 7.66
N ALA A 93 -2.47 -8.15 6.86
CA ALA A 93 -2.60 -9.35 6.05
C ALA A 93 -1.58 -9.31 4.91
N MET A 94 -0.46 -10.01 5.05
CA MET A 94 0.60 -10.07 4.04
C MET A 94 0.16 -10.80 2.76
N ARG A 95 0.39 -10.19 1.59
CA ARG A 95 0.17 -10.80 0.26
C ARG A 95 1.44 -11.39 -0.33
N ASP A 96 2.52 -10.63 -0.28
CA ASP A 96 3.80 -11.02 -0.87
C ASP A 96 4.95 -10.30 -0.17
N ALA A 97 6.14 -10.86 -0.27
CA ALA A 97 7.36 -10.26 0.24
C ALA A 97 8.48 -10.45 -0.77
N LYS A 98 9.21 -9.37 -1.08
CA LYS A 98 10.30 -9.37 -2.06
C LYS A 98 11.55 -8.77 -1.46
N LEU A 99 12.63 -9.53 -1.40
CA LEU A 99 13.94 -9.05 -0.97
C LEU A 99 14.72 -8.52 -2.18
N TYR A 100 15.25 -7.31 -2.06
CA TYR A 100 16.08 -6.65 -3.05
C TYR A 100 17.52 -6.52 -2.55
N LEU A 101 18.45 -7.04 -3.35
CA LEU A 101 19.89 -6.98 -3.08
C LEU A 101 20.63 -6.37 -4.27
N TYR A 102 21.46 -5.37 -4.01
CA TYR A 102 22.35 -4.79 -5.02
C TYR A 102 23.70 -5.50 -5.02
N GLY A 103 24.13 -6.05 -6.15
CA GLY A 103 25.39 -6.78 -6.22
C GLY A 103 25.65 -7.51 -7.53
N GLY A 104 26.37 -8.62 -7.44
CA GLY A 104 26.65 -9.50 -8.58
C GLY A 104 27.58 -10.67 -8.22
N THR A 105 28.22 -11.26 -9.22
CA THR A 105 29.12 -12.41 -9.07
C THR A 105 30.59 -12.03 -9.32
N SER A 106 31.53 -12.70 -8.64
CA SER A 106 32.96 -12.46 -8.83
C SER A 106 33.54 -13.01 -10.15
N LYS A 107 32.96 -14.10 -10.70
CA LYS A 107 33.53 -14.86 -11.83
C LYS A 107 32.52 -15.19 -12.92
N SER A 108 31.54 -16.02 -12.59
CA SER A 108 30.47 -16.50 -13.49
C SER A 108 29.18 -16.70 -12.72
N ASN A 109 28.09 -17.07 -13.40
CA ASN A 109 26.77 -17.19 -12.78
C ASN A 109 26.81 -17.92 -11.44
N ALA A 110 26.32 -17.28 -10.39
CA ALA A 110 26.14 -17.87 -9.07
C ALA A 110 24.65 -18.09 -8.84
N GLN A 111 24.25 -19.22 -8.27
CA GLN A 111 22.87 -19.42 -7.82
C GLN A 111 22.83 -19.25 -6.31
N VAL A 112 22.04 -18.28 -5.86
CA VAL A 112 21.85 -17.97 -4.44
C VAL A 112 20.48 -18.45 -4.02
N ASN A 113 20.44 -19.27 -2.98
CA ASN A 113 19.22 -19.72 -2.34
C ASN A 113 18.96 -18.85 -1.10
N ALA A 114 17.73 -18.37 -0.96
CA ALA A 114 17.25 -17.68 0.23
C ALA A 114 16.46 -18.66 1.11
N TYR A 115 16.71 -18.57 2.42
CA TYR A 115 16.07 -19.36 3.45
C TYR A 115 15.52 -18.44 4.53
N HIS A 116 14.39 -18.81 5.12
CA HIS A 116 13.99 -18.29 6.42
C HIS A 116 14.87 -18.92 7.49
N TYR A 117 15.32 -18.11 8.44
CA TYR A 117 16.21 -18.51 9.52
C TYR A 117 15.55 -18.25 10.87
N SER A 118 15.16 -19.32 11.56
CA SER A 118 14.33 -19.24 12.77
C SER A 118 15.06 -18.77 14.04
N ASP A 119 16.36 -18.46 13.95
CA ASP A 119 17.12 -17.90 15.07
C ASP A 119 17.38 -16.45 14.73
N ASP A 120 16.57 -15.59 15.31
CA ASP A 120 16.62 -14.14 15.13
C ASP A 120 17.44 -13.47 16.25
N THR A 121 17.95 -14.22 17.23
CA THR A 121 18.63 -13.64 18.41
C THR A 121 19.98 -13.01 18.08
N PHE A 122 20.42 -13.11 16.82
CA PHE A 122 21.67 -12.54 16.38
C PHE A 122 21.64 -11.01 16.32
N THR A 123 22.79 -10.44 16.60
CA THR A 123 23.11 -9.04 16.32
C THR A 123 24.29 -9.00 15.36
N GLU A 124 24.61 -7.83 14.82
CA GLU A 124 25.84 -7.68 14.03
C GLU A 124 27.06 -8.16 14.84
N ALA A 125 27.12 -7.86 16.14
CA ALA A 125 28.23 -8.25 17.00
C ALA A 125 28.25 -9.75 17.39
N SER A 126 27.14 -10.47 17.19
CA SER A 126 26.96 -11.84 17.68
C SER A 126 26.08 -12.64 16.73
N MET A 127 26.69 -13.22 15.70
CA MET A 127 26.03 -14.10 14.74
C MET A 127 26.32 -15.57 15.03
N THR A 128 25.27 -16.41 15.03
CA THR A 128 25.40 -17.87 15.13
C THR A 128 25.38 -18.48 13.74
N TYR A 129 26.28 -19.44 13.46
CA TYR A 129 26.30 -20.10 12.16
C TYR A 129 24.98 -20.86 11.95
N PRO A 130 24.22 -20.57 10.86
CA PRO A 130 22.93 -21.19 10.65
C PRO A 130 23.17 -22.63 10.17
N TYR A 131 23.09 -23.61 11.08
CA TYR A 131 23.10 -25.02 10.69
C TYR A 131 21.84 -25.35 9.89
N ASP A 132 21.97 -26.25 8.91
CA ASP A 132 20.92 -26.56 7.93
C ASP A 132 19.56 -26.97 8.52
N MET A 133 19.53 -27.39 9.79
CA MET A 133 18.31 -27.77 10.50
C MET A 133 17.40 -26.58 10.92
N ARG A 134 17.85 -25.33 10.81
CA ARG A 134 17.08 -24.12 11.17
C ARG A 134 16.74 -23.23 9.99
N CYS A 135 17.01 -23.71 8.77
CA CYS A 135 16.79 -22.94 7.55
C CYS A 135 15.68 -23.58 6.71
N ARG A 136 14.57 -22.86 6.49
CA ARG A 136 13.52 -23.28 5.56
C ARG A 136 13.75 -22.63 4.20
N TYR A 137 13.83 -23.43 3.14
CA TYR A 137 14.03 -22.91 1.78
C TYR A 137 12.83 -22.07 1.33
N LEU A 138 13.11 -20.91 0.72
CA LEU A 138 12.11 -20.00 0.18
C LEU A 138 12.19 -19.96 -1.34
N THR A 139 13.33 -19.48 -1.85
CA THR A 139 13.50 -19.21 -3.27
C THR A 139 14.96 -19.32 -3.67
N ASN A 140 15.20 -19.24 -4.97
CA ASN A 140 16.54 -19.11 -5.52
C ASN A 140 16.59 -18.04 -6.61
N ARG A 141 17.78 -17.47 -6.80
CA ARG A 141 18.05 -16.50 -7.85
C ARG A 141 19.39 -16.77 -8.50
N VAL A 142 19.44 -16.70 -9.83
CA VAL A 142 20.69 -16.73 -10.59
C VAL A 142 21.24 -15.31 -10.72
N ILE A 143 22.46 -15.14 -10.25
CA ILE A 143 23.24 -13.90 -10.23
C ILE A 143 24.20 -13.94 -11.41
N THR A 144 23.90 -13.15 -12.43
CA THR A 144 24.58 -13.21 -13.74
C THR A 144 25.57 -12.08 -14.00
N ASN A 145 25.41 -10.93 -13.34
CA ASN A 145 26.22 -9.76 -13.61
C ASN A 145 27.51 -9.82 -12.80
N ARG A 146 28.64 -9.61 -13.46
CA ARG A 146 29.93 -9.61 -12.80
C ARG A 146 30.09 -8.35 -11.95
N TRP A 147 30.33 -8.51 -10.67
CA TRP A 147 30.59 -7.42 -9.74
C TRP A 147 32.08 -7.30 -9.44
N GLN A 148 32.63 -6.10 -9.60
CA GLN A 148 34.05 -5.79 -9.32
C GLN A 148 34.20 -4.87 -8.10
N GLY A 149 33.19 -4.84 -7.23
CA GLY A 149 33.18 -4.00 -6.03
C GLY A 149 32.38 -2.70 -6.18
N PRO A 150 32.39 -1.84 -5.14
CA PRO A 150 31.44 -0.74 -4.96
C PRO A 150 31.49 0.40 -6.00
N GLY A 151 32.38 0.35 -7.00
CA GLY A 151 32.56 1.40 -8.02
C GLY A 151 32.13 1.05 -9.46
N PHE A 152 31.55 -0.13 -9.71
CA PHE A 152 31.10 -0.55 -11.05
C PHE A 152 29.74 -1.28 -11.03
N ALA A 153 29.06 -1.28 -12.18
CA ALA A 153 27.67 -1.69 -12.46
C ALA A 153 27.19 -3.00 -11.78
N GLY A 154 26.79 -2.91 -10.51
CA GLY A 154 25.91 -3.89 -9.90
C GLY A 154 24.49 -3.74 -10.45
N VAL A 155 23.66 -4.76 -10.23
CA VAL A 155 22.22 -4.67 -10.49
C VAL A 155 21.43 -5.08 -9.25
N TRP A 156 20.19 -4.64 -9.19
CA TRP A 156 19.23 -5.14 -8.21
C TRP A 156 18.79 -6.56 -8.59
N TYR A 157 18.87 -7.46 -7.61
CA TYR A 157 18.35 -8.81 -7.66
C TYR A 157 17.17 -8.92 -6.72
N GLN A 158 16.01 -9.30 -7.28
CA GLN A 158 14.80 -9.60 -6.53
C GLN A 158 14.75 -11.09 -6.18
N PHE A 159 14.42 -11.37 -4.92
CA PHE A 159 14.12 -12.70 -4.39
C PHE A 159 12.67 -12.70 -3.89
N ASP A 160 11.85 -13.60 -4.43
CA ASP A 160 10.46 -13.77 -3.98
C ASP A 160 10.44 -14.58 -2.68
N ILE A 161 10.15 -13.92 -1.57
CA ILE A 161 10.22 -14.46 -0.21
C ILE A 161 8.87 -15.11 0.18
N GLY A 162 7.78 -14.70 -0.46
CA GLY A 162 6.44 -15.29 -0.33
C GLY A 162 5.69 -14.88 0.94
N ASP A 163 4.41 -15.28 1.01
CA ASP A 163 3.45 -14.97 2.09
C ASP A 163 3.60 -15.86 3.34
N GLY A 164 4.11 -17.09 3.16
CA GLY A 164 4.12 -18.15 4.18
C GLY A 164 5.10 -17.97 5.35
N LEU A 165 5.73 -16.81 5.51
CA LEU A 165 6.70 -16.53 6.57
C LEU A 165 6.10 -15.89 7.82
N TYR A 166 4.94 -15.25 7.67
CA TYR A 166 4.45 -14.29 8.64
C TYR A 166 3.78 -14.90 9.89
N GLY A 167 3.66 -16.23 9.94
CA GLY A 167 3.14 -16.96 11.11
C GLY A 167 4.19 -17.68 11.96
N TRP A 168 5.48 -17.45 11.71
CA TRP A 168 6.54 -18.34 12.21
C TRP A 168 7.37 -17.73 13.33
N ASP A 169 7.57 -16.40 13.30
CA ASP A 169 8.36 -15.69 14.30
C ASP A 169 7.42 -14.70 15.03
N TYR A 170 6.93 -15.10 16.20
CA TYR A 170 6.01 -14.32 17.04
C TYR A 170 6.69 -13.13 17.76
N ASP A 171 7.95 -12.84 17.41
CA ASP A 171 8.80 -11.85 18.05
C ASP A 171 8.89 -10.52 17.28
N GLY A 172 8.21 -10.43 16.13
CA GLY A 172 8.20 -9.23 15.30
C GLY A 172 9.45 -9.06 14.44
N TYR A 173 10.24 -10.11 14.23
CA TYR A 173 11.40 -10.07 13.33
C TYR A 173 11.29 -11.07 12.18
N LEU A 174 11.87 -10.70 11.03
CA LEU A 174 12.10 -11.61 9.91
C LEU A 174 13.60 -11.79 9.72
N SER A 175 14.06 -13.03 9.87
CA SER A 175 15.46 -13.39 9.65
C SER A 175 15.63 -14.25 8.41
N LEU A 176 16.52 -13.82 7.51
CA LEU A 176 16.82 -14.49 6.24
C LEU A 176 18.27 -14.96 6.21
N CYS A 177 18.50 -16.16 5.70
CA CYS A 177 19.82 -16.71 5.41
C CYS A 177 19.98 -16.92 3.90
N LEU A 178 21.01 -16.34 3.29
CA LEU A 178 21.36 -16.59 1.90
C LEU A 178 22.64 -17.43 1.80
N ARG A 179 22.63 -18.41 0.91
CA ARG A 179 23.81 -19.25 0.60
C ARG A 179 23.81 -19.67 -0.86
N ASN A 180 24.98 -19.98 -1.40
CA ASN A 180 25.06 -20.53 -2.75
C ASN A 180 24.42 -21.93 -2.81
N ALA A 181 23.79 -22.24 -3.94
CA ALA A 181 23.27 -23.58 -4.23
C ALA A 181 24.42 -24.58 -4.37
N THR A 182 24.22 -25.78 -3.82
CA THR A 182 25.25 -26.82 -3.64
C THR A 182 25.79 -27.46 -4.93
N ASN A 183 25.16 -27.17 -6.08
CA ASN A 183 25.35 -27.93 -7.33
C ASN A 183 25.97 -27.11 -8.46
N ILE A 184 26.44 -25.88 -8.20
CA ILE A 184 27.09 -25.04 -9.20
C ILE A 184 28.54 -24.84 -8.78
N THR A 185 29.46 -25.04 -9.74
CA THR A 185 30.88 -24.69 -9.69
C THR A 185 31.13 -23.45 -8.82
N ALA A 186 32.16 -23.49 -7.96
CA ALA A 186 32.51 -22.52 -6.90
C ALA A 186 32.46 -21.01 -7.26
N ASN A 187 31.28 -20.49 -7.55
CA ASN A 187 31.03 -19.09 -7.87
C ASN A 187 30.46 -18.41 -6.63
N SER A 188 31.03 -17.27 -6.29
CA SER A 188 30.56 -16.46 -5.17
C SER A 188 29.70 -15.31 -5.68
N ALA A 189 28.55 -15.09 -5.03
CA ALA A 189 27.77 -13.88 -5.21
C ALA A 189 28.07 -12.94 -4.05
N SER A 190 28.21 -11.66 -4.37
CA SER A 190 28.52 -10.65 -3.39
C SER A 190 27.55 -9.47 -3.56
N PHE A 191 27.07 -8.95 -2.44
CA PHE A 191 26.04 -7.91 -2.36
C PHE A 191 26.51 -6.79 -1.44
N VAL A 192 25.94 -5.60 -1.59
CA VAL A 192 26.18 -4.47 -0.67
C VAL A 192 25.60 -4.80 0.71
N SER A 193 26.35 -4.50 1.78
CA SER A 193 25.85 -4.57 3.15
C SER A 193 25.19 -3.26 3.56
N ARG A 194 24.30 -3.28 4.55
CA ARG A 194 23.74 -2.09 5.17
C ARG A 194 24.81 -1.20 5.81
N ASN A 195 25.97 -1.76 6.17
CA ASN A 195 27.09 -1.03 6.78
C ASN A 195 28.02 -0.37 5.75
N SER A 196 27.72 -0.50 4.45
CA SER A 196 28.48 0.12 3.36
C SER A 196 28.34 1.64 3.29
N VAL A 197 27.57 2.26 4.20
CA VAL A 197 27.20 3.67 4.15
C VAL A 197 28.33 4.55 4.67
N THR A 198 29.46 4.60 3.97
CA THR A 198 30.35 5.78 4.03
C THR A 198 31.27 5.88 2.80
N TRP A 199 31.16 7.02 2.10
CA TRP A 199 32.16 7.62 1.18
C TRP A 199 32.58 6.95 -0.13
N ASN A 200 32.16 5.72 -0.44
CA ASN A 200 32.54 5.00 -1.67
C ASN A 200 31.48 5.01 -2.80
N GLY A 201 30.43 5.83 -2.69
CA GLY A 201 29.36 5.93 -3.69
C GLY A 201 28.24 4.88 -3.56
N THR A 202 28.18 4.09 -2.47
CA THR A 202 27.14 3.05 -2.30
C THR A 202 25.93 3.43 -1.44
N LYS A 203 25.66 4.73 -1.25
CA LYS A 203 24.47 5.19 -0.52
C LYS A 203 23.21 4.85 -1.33
N GLY A 204 22.20 4.23 -0.72
CA GLY A 204 20.95 3.84 -1.38
C GLY A 204 21.02 2.47 -2.08
N PHE A 205 22.07 1.69 -1.85
CA PHE A 205 22.21 0.31 -2.35
C PHE A 205 22.16 -0.73 -1.23
N GLU A 206 21.83 -0.31 0.00
CA GLU A 206 21.57 -1.21 1.11
C GLU A 206 20.46 -2.22 0.77
N PRO A 207 20.54 -3.45 1.31
CA PRO A 207 19.45 -4.42 1.21
C PRO A 207 18.13 -3.82 1.70
N PHE A 208 17.03 -4.19 1.06
CA PHE A 208 15.69 -3.89 1.57
C PHE A 208 14.71 -4.99 1.21
N ILE A 209 13.65 -5.12 1.99
CA ILE A 209 12.51 -5.98 1.69
C ILE A 209 11.29 -5.12 1.42
N VAL A 210 10.51 -5.49 0.40
CA VAL A 210 9.20 -4.90 0.11
C VAL A 210 8.14 -5.89 0.53
N PHE A 211 7.30 -5.48 1.46
CA PHE A 211 6.13 -6.21 1.92
C PHE A 211 4.90 -5.68 1.20
N SER A 212 4.30 -6.49 0.35
CA SER A 212 2.99 -6.24 -0.21
C SER A 212 1.96 -6.71 0.81
N THR A 213 1.26 -5.79 1.48
CA THR A 213 0.20 -6.12 2.45
C THR A 213 -1.16 -5.86 1.84
N TRP A 214 -2.12 -6.78 1.98
CA TRP A 214 -3.53 -6.48 1.84
C TRP A 214 -3.92 -5.43 2.89
N GLY A 215 -3.89 -4.19 2.49
CA GLY A 215 -4.35 -3.06 3.26
C GLY A 215 -5.10 -2.22 2.27
N ALA A 216 -6.41 -2.08 2.45
CA ALA A 216 -7.08 -0.98 1.78
C ALA A 216 -6.32 0.31 2.12
N LEU A 217 -6.37 1.29 1.22
CA LEU A 217 -6.11 2.68 1.56
C LEU A 217 -7.16 3.07 2.62
N GLN A 218 -6.93 2.65 3.86
CA GLN A 218 -7.95 2.65 4.89
C GLN A 218 -7.97 4.04 5.49
N ILE A 219 -8.88 4.83 4.97
CA ILE A 219 -9.51 5.83 5.81
C ILE A 219 -10.17 5.09 6.97
N THR A 220 -9.78 5.46 8.19
CA THR A 220 -10.40 4.95 9.41
C THR A 220 -11.74 5.63 9.58
N ASP A 221 -12.80 4.82 9.64
CA ASP A 221 -14.19 5.26 9.68
C ASP A 221 -14.60 6.14 8.48
N PRO A 222 -14.61 5.57 7.25
CA PRO A 222 -14.84 6.32 6.01
C PRO A 222 -16.28 6.85 5.86
N GLY A 223 -17.23 6.28 6.59
CA GLY A 223 -18.63 6.70 6.65
C GLY A 223 -19.01 7.38 7.97
N PHE A 224 -18.04 7.80 8.78
CA PHE A 224 -18.26 8.57 10.01
C PHE A 224 -19.22 7.90 11.02
N ARG A 225 -19.29 6.56 11.04
CA ARG A 225 -20.21 5.78 11.87
C ARG A 225 -19.83 5.80 13.35
N GLU A 226 -18.54 5.92 13.63
CA GLU A 226 -17.97 5.98 14.97
C GLU A 226 -17.72 7.42 15.43
N GLY A 227 -18.10 8.42 14.62
CA GLY A 227 -17.91 9.84 14.90
C GLY A 227 -16.68 10.42 14.19
N LEU A 228 -16.10 11.46 14.78
CA LEU A 228 -14.87 12.10 14.26
C LEU A 228 -13.62 11.71 15.07
N GLY A 229 -13.67 10.65 15.88
CA GLY A 229 -12.57 10.28 16.78
C GLY A 229 -11.27 9.90 16.07
N SER A 230 -11.36 9.37 14.84
CA SER A 230 -10.24 9.07 13.94
C SER A 230 -9.86 10.23 13.02
N TRP A 231 -10.53 11.37 13.13
CA TRP A 231 -10.36 12.53 12.25
C TRP A 231 -9.86 13.73 13.04
N SER A 232 -8.92 14.48 12.46
CA SER A 232 -8.48 15.76 13.01
C SER A 232 -9.40 16.86 12.51
N VAL A 233 -9.93 17.66 13.42
CA VAL A 233 -10.86 18.75 13.13
C VAL A 233 -10.24 20.09 13.50
N ASP A 234 -10.13 20.99 12.53
CA ASP A 234 -9.90 22.43 12.75
C ASP A 234 -11.14 23.19 12.30
N ALA A 235 -12.01 23.54 13.25
CA ALA A 235 -13.29 24.16 12.92
C ALA A 235 -13.23 25.69 12.87
N GLY A 236 -12.14 26.34 13.27
CA GLY A 236 -12.11 27.79 13.47
C GLY A 236 -13.31 28.29 14.29
N ASN A 237 -14.16 29.11 13.66
CA ASN A 237 -15.44 29.59 14.21
C ASN A 237 -16.68 28.81 13.71
N GLY A 238 -16.50 27.84 12.82
CA GLY A 238 -17.56 26.95 12.35
C GLY A 238 -17.70 25.70 13.21
N THR A 239 -18.29 24.64 12.63
CA THR A 239 -18.46 23.35 13.27
C THR A 239 -18.26 22.20 12.30
N ALA A 240 -17.64 21.11 12.75
CA ALA A 240 -17.68 19.80 12.09
C ALA A 240 -18.22 18.77 13.09
N VAL A 241 -19.30 18.10 12.72
CA VAL A 241 -19.97 17.09 13.56
C VAL A 241 -20.51 15.96 12.69
N THR A 242 -20.72 14.79 13.29
CA THR A 242 -21.48 13.73 12.63
C THR A 242 -22.97 13.93 12.84
N VAL A 243 -23.77 13.76 11.78
CA VAL A 243 -25.23 13.77 11.84
C VAL A 243 -25.79 12.50 11.20
N THR A 244 -27.02 12.12 11.56
CA THR A 244 -27.68 10.96 10.95
C THR A 244 -27.90 11.20 9.45
N ASN A 245 -27.53 10.22 8.63
CA ASN A 245 -27.74 10.27 7.18
C ASN A 245 -29.25 10.19 6.87
N PRO A 246 -29.86 11.20 6.21
CA PRO A 246 -31.29 11.18 5.94
C PRO A 246 -31.70 10.22 4.81
N TYR A 247 -30.73 9.65 4.08
CA TYR A 247 -30.97 8.75 2.95
C TYR A 247 -30.80 7.27 3.30
N LEU A 248 -30.11 6.97 4.42
CA LEU A 248 -29.77 5.62 4.85
C LEU A 248 -30.06 5.49 6.35
N ASP A 249 -30.95 4.57 6.71
CA ASP A 249 -31.25 4.27 8.10
C ASP A 249 -29.98 3.74 8.81
N ASP A 250 -29.76 4.18 10.06
CA ASP A 250 -28.62 3.79 10.91
C ASP A 250 -27.22 4.09 10.34
N ASP A 251 -27.11 5.08 9.45
CA ASP A 251 -25.82 5.62 9.00
C ASP A 251 -25.61 7.06 9.49
N ASN A 252 -24.35 7.47 9.59
CA ASN A 252 -23.97 8.85 9.88
C ASN A 252 -23.26 9.45 8.67
N LEU A 253 -23.12 10.76 8.66
CA LEU A 253 -22.31 11.50 7.70
C LEU A 253 -21.62 12.66 8.42
N LEU A 254 -20.56 13.19 7.82
CA LEU A 254 -19.91 14.42 8.29
C LEU A 254 -20.70 15.64 7.83
N SER A 255 -21.10 16.51 8.76
CA SER A 255 -21.65 17.83 8.49
C SER A 255 -20.64 18.91 8.87
N MET A 256 -20.28 19.76 7.91
CA MET A 256 -19.42 20.91 8.12
C MET A 256 -20.22 22.18 7.89
N THR A 257 -20.25 23.07 8.88
CA THR A 257 -20.95 24.37 8.83
C THR A 257 -19.94 25.48 9.07
N THR A 258 -19.84 26.44 8.16
CA THR A 258 -18.84 27.51 8.17
C THR A 258 -19.16 28.60 9.20
N GLY A 259 -18.13 29.07 9.89
CA GLY A 259 -18.07 30.41 10.53
C GLY A 259 -16.72 31.11 10.26
N SER A 260 -15.87 30.37 9.57
CA SER A 260 -14.47 30.47 9.15
C SER A 260 -14.25 29.13 8.39
N PRO A 261 -13.21 28.95 7.56
CA PRO A 261 -12.93 27.64 6.99
C PRO A 261 -12.94 26.55 8.07
N VAL A 262 -13.61 25.44 7.77
CA VAL A 262 -13.65 24.23 8.59
C VAL A 262 -12.86 23.17 7.85
N THR A 263 -11.89 22.54 8.52
CA THR A 263 -11.09 21.46 7.94
C THR A 263 -11.25 20.19 8.75
N VAL A 264 -11.54 19.08 8.06
CA VAL A 264 -11.51 17.73 8.59
C VAL A 264 -10.46 16.94 7.83
N SER A 265 -9.55 16.28 8.53
CA SER A 265 -8.38 15.64 7.94
C SER A 265 -8.01 14.32 8.59
N GLN A 266 -7.31 13.47 7.85
CA GLN A 266 -6.76 12.22 8.35
C GLN A 266 -5.41 11.93 7.69
N ILE A 267 -4.51 11.32 8.45
CA ILE A 267 -3.21 10.88 7.95
C ILE A 267 -3.35 9.46 7.40
N LEU A 268 -2.78 9.24 6.22
CA LEU A 268 -2.73 7.96 5.52
C LEU A 268 -1.42 7.81 4.74
N ASP A 269 -1.22 6.64 4.16
CA ASP A 269 -0.11 6.38 3.26
C ASP A 269 -0.64 6.12 1.86
N THR A 270 0.02 6.67 0.83
CA THR A 270 -0.42 6.54 -0.56
C THR A 270 0.16 5.27 -1.20
N PRO A 271 -0.53 4.66 -2.18
CA PRO A 271 -0.06 3.46 -2.85
C PRO A 271 1.03 3.80 -3.88
N TYR A 272 1.86 2.83 -4.24
CA TYR A 272 2.91 2.99 -5.27
C TYR A 272 2.38 2.99 -6.71
N GLU A 273 1.10 2.66 -6.89
CA GLU A 273 0.40 2.66 -8.18
C GLU A 273 -0.62 3.80 -8.23
N PRO A 274 -1.01 4.31 -9.42
CA PRO A 274 -2.07 5.29 -9.54
C PRO A 274 -3.38 4.85 -8.88
N PHE A 275 -4.06 5.79 -8.24
CA PHE A 275 -5.27 5.52 -7.47
C PHE A 275 -6.29 6.66 -7.61
N TYR A 276 -7.45 6.48 -7.00
CA TYR A 276 -8.55 7.42 -6.98
C TYR A 276 -8.95 7.69 -5.53
N LEU A 277 -9.24 8.94 -5.19
CA LEU A 277 -10.05 9.32 -4.04
C LEU A 277 -11.51 9.40 -4.51
N ILE A 278 -12.43 8.78 -3.78
CA ILE A 278 -13.87 8.84 -4.04
C ILE A 278 -14.57 9.22 -2.73
N PHE A 279 -15.56 10.10 -2.82
CA PHE A 279 -16.40 10.48 -1.69
C PHE A 279 -17.76 10.97 -2.17
N ASP A 280 -18.74 10.86 -1.29
CA ASP A 280 -20.07 11.41 -1.49
C ASP A 280 -20.17 12.77 -0.80
N TYR A 281 -20.87 13.72 -1.42
CA TYR A 281 -21.06 15.07 -0.90
C TYR A 281 -22.42 15.67 -1.26
N GLU A 282 -22.90 16.59 -0.43
CA GLU A 282 -24.11 17.38 -0.70
C GLU A 282 -24.00 18.77 -0.06
N HIS A 283 -24.05 19.82 -0.87
CA HIS A 283 -24.20 21.18 -0.35
C HIS A 283 -25.64 21.38 0.16
N GLN A 284 -25.77 21.82 1.40
CA GLN A 284 -27.05 22.18 2.03
C GLN A 284 -27.39 23.66 1.85
N THR A 285 -26.46 24.45 1.32
CA THR A 285 -26.59 25.88 1.03
C THR A 285 -26.10 26.20 -0.38
N THR A 286 -26.56 27.31 -0.96
CA THR A 286 -26.09 27.79 -2.29
C THR A 286 -24.80 28.60 -2.22
N THR A 287 -24.13 28.57 -1.08
CA THR A 287 -22.90 29.31 -0.80
C THR A 287 -21.88 28.36 -0.17
N GLY A 288 -20.60 28.66 -0.41
CA GLY A 288 -19.45 27.90 0.06
C GLY A 288 -18.75 27.08 -1.04
N GLU A 289 -17.57 26.58 -0.72
CA GLU A 289 -16.71 25.79 -1.59
C GLU A 289 -15.99 24.72 -0.77
N LEU A 290 -16.05 23.47 -1.22
CA LEU A 290 -15.27 22.36 -0.67
C LEU A 290 -13.98 22.20 -1.47
N GLN A 291 -12.86 22.35 -0.79
CA GLN A 291 -11.54 22.01 -1.31
C GLN A 291 -11.07 20.67 -0.72
N VAL A 292 -10.57 19.78 -1.56
CA VAL A 292 -10.01 18.50 -1.16
C VAL A 292 -8.54 18.45 -1.54
N THR A 293 -7.66 18.20 -0.57
CA THR A 293 -6.21 18.24 -0.78
C THR A 293 -5.50 17.03 -0.18
N LEU A 294 -4.36 16.66 -0.76
CA LEU A 294 -3.33 15.86 -0.11
C LEU A 294 -2.18 16.79 0.31
N THR A 295 -1.66 16.62 1.52
CA THR A 295 -0.45 17.31 1.97
C THR A 295 0.57 16.29 2.45
N ASP A 296 1.78 16.31 1.90
CA ASP A 296 2.83 15.39 2.32
C ASP A 296 3.52 15.86 3.62
N ARG A 297 4.43 15.03 4.13
CA ARG A 297 5.23 15.31 5.33
C ARG A 297 6.09 16.57 5.26
N ASP A 298 6.43 17.02 4.06
CA ASP A 298 7.28 18.20 3.82
C ASP A 298 6.45 19.47 3.61
N GLY A 299 5.11 19.33 3.64
CA GLY A 299 4.16 20.43 3.51
C GLY A 299 3.85 20.80 2.06
N HIS A 300 4.24 19.97 1.08
CA HIS A 300 3.76 20.13 -0.28
C HIS A 300 2.28 19.76 -0.34
N THR A 301 1.49 20.48 -1.14
CA THR A 301 0.04 20.27 -1.24
C THR A 301 -0.37 20.01 -2.69
N LEU A 302 -1.16 18.95 -2.90
CA LEU A 302 -1.87 18.65 -4.14
C LEU A 302 -3.35 18.92 -3.95
N ASN A 303 -3.89 19.82 -4.78
CA ASN A 303 -5.32 20.06 -4.85
C ASN A 303 -5.97 18.98 -5.73
N LEU A 304 -6.87 18.19 -5.14
CA LEU A 304 -7.57 17.08 -5.79
C LEU A 304 -8.90 17.51 -6.39
N ALA A 305 -9.64 18.38 -5.70
CA ALA A 305 -10.96 18.83 -6.13
C ALA A 305 -11.32 20.19 -5.50
N GLU A 306 -12.05 20.99 -6.28
CA GLU A 306 -12.73 22.22 -5.84
C GLU A 306 -14.19 22.10 -6.25
N LEU A 307 -15.09 22.06 -5.27
CA LEU A 307 -16.53 21.85 -5.45
C LEU A 307 -17.27 23.05 -4.87
N ALA A 308 -17.58 24.02 -5.72
CA ALA A 308 -18.37 25.18 -5.34
C ALA A 308 -19.86 24.81 -5.19
N ALA A 309 -20.52 25.42 -4.21
CA ALA A 309 -21.96 25.31 -4.04
C ALA A 309 -22.68 25.81 -5.31
N PRO A 310 -23.76 25.15 -5.75
CA PRO A 310 -24.49 25.58 -6.94
C PRO A 310 -25.36 26.81 -6.66
N ASP A 311 -25.60 27.64 -7.68
CA ASP A 311 -26.52 28.80 -7.61
C ASP A 311 -27.95 28.42 -7.14
N THR A 312 -28.35 27.17 -7.40
CA THR A 312 -29.61 26.58 -6.95
C THR A 312 -29.33 25.19 -6.40
N LEU A 313 -29.85 24.90 -5.20
CA LEU A 313 -29.75 23.57 -4.64
C LEU A 313 -30.46 22.55 -5.54
N PRO A 314 -29.81 21.43 -5.85
CA PRO A 314 -30.45 20.34 -6.57
C PRO A 314 -31.51 19.64 -5.72
N GLU A 315 -32.22 18.69 -6.33
CA GLU A 315 -33.04 17.74 -5.56
C GLU A 315 -32.17 17.05 -4.49
N PRO A 316 -32.73 16.79 -3.28
CA PRO A 316 -32.01 16.13 -2.20
C PRO A 316 -31.37 14.83 -2.66
N GLY A 317 -30.09 14.66 -2.34
CA GLY A 317 -29.34 13.46 -2.64
C GLY A 317 -27.84 13.72 -2.73
N MET A 318 -27.09 12.88 -2.04
CA MET A 318 -25.63 12.84 -2.12
C MET A 318 -25.16 12.61 -3.56
N ARG A 319 -24.10 13.34 -3.93
CA ARG A 319 -23.42 13.25 -5.21
C ARG A 319 -22.05 12.65 -4.99
N GLN A 320 -21.57 11.87 -5.95
CA GLN A 320 -20.23 11.32 -5.88
C GLN A 320 -19.23 12.24 -6.58
N ALA A 321 -18.11 12.50 -5.92
CA ALA A 321 -16.90 13.09 -6.50
C ALA A 321 -15.80 12.04 -6.55
N PHE A 322 -14.91 12.18 -7.54
CA PHE A 322 -13.70 11.37 -7.62
C PHE A 322 -12.54 12.20 -8.15
N ALA A 323 -11.34 11.94 -7.64
CA ALA A 323 -10.10 12.53 -8.11
C ALA A 323 -9.10 11.41 -8.40
N ARG A 324 -8.45 11.43 -9.56
CA ARG A 324 -7.39 10.48 -9.90
C ARG A 324 -6.05 11.05 -9.51
N ILE A 325 -5.24 10.27 -8.81
CA ILE A 325 -3.87 10.57 -8.43
C ILE A 325 -2.97 9.63 -9.22
N ASP A 326 -2.32 10.16 -10.25
CA ASP A 326 -1.36 9.44 -11.08
C ASP A 326 0.00 10.15 -11.23
N ASP A 327 0.19 11.28 -10.53
CA ASP A 327 1.48 11.96 -10.42
C ASP A 327 2.44 11.12 -9.57
N PRO A 328 3.59 10.66 -10.13
CA PRO A 328 4.55 9.83 -9.41
C PRO A 328 5.10 10.45 -8.12
N SER A 329 5.08 11.78 -7.98
CA SER A 329 5.52 12.46 -6.76
C SER A 329 4.57 12.25 -5.57
N TRP A 330 3.35 11.76 -5.81
CA TRP A 330 2.31 11.50 -4.81
C TRP A 330 2.06 10.01 -4.54
N LEU A 331 2.85 9.12 -5.15
CA LEU A 331 2.72 7.67 -5.01
C LEU A 331 3.75 7.11 -4.01
N GLY A 332 3.35 6.14 -3.21
CA GLY A 332 4.21 5.43 -2.25
C GLY A 332 4.71 6.31 -1.10
N LEU A 333 4.01 7.42 -0.82
CA LEU A 333 4.37 8.35 0.25
C LEU A 333 3.83 7.87 1.60
N ASP A 334 4.57 8.15 2.66
CA ASP A 334 4.14 7.96 4.03
C ASP A 334 3.63 9.28 4.65
N HIS A 335 2.71 9.17 5.61
CA HIS A 335 2.19 10.30 6.39
C HIS A 335 1.59 11.43 5.53
N VAL A 336 0.88 11.07 4.47
CA VAL A 336 0.12 12.02 3.66
C VAL A 336 -1.18 12.36 4.37
N THR A 337 -1.49 13.64 4.50
CA THR A 337 -2.73 14.12 5.09
C THR A 337 -3.75 14.38 4.01
N VAL A 338 -4.86 13.63 3.97
CA VAL A 338 -6.05 14.00 3.20
C VAL A 338 -6.87 14.99 4.00
N SER A 339 -7.26 16.10 3.38
CA SER A 339 -8.04 17.17 4.03
C SER A 339 -9.24 17.57 3.19
N PHE A 340 -10.37 17.73 3.87
CA PHE A 340 -11.60 18.35 3.37
C PHE A 340 -11.73 19.71 4.05
N THR A 341 -11.55 20.78 3.30
CA THR A 341 -11.69 22.15 3.79
C THR A 341 -12.91 22.78 3.15
N TYR A 342 -13.88 23.17 3.99
CA TYR A 342 -15.08 23.87 3.54
C TYR A 342 -15.03 25.32 4.00
N ASP A 343 -15.07 26.25 3.05
CA ASP A 343 -15.09 27.69 3.30
C ASP A 343 -16.31 28.33 2.63
N GLY A 344 -16.75 29.49 3.09
CA GLY A 344 -17.96 30.14 2.59
C GLY A 344 -18.49 31.26 3.47
N GLU A 345 -19.70 31.71 3.16
CA GLU A 345 -20.45 32.62 4.04
C GLU A 345 -20.71 31.93 5.39
N THR A 346 -20.92 32.69 6.47
CA THR A 346 -21.30 32.08 7.75
C THR A 346 -22.60 31.26 7.61
N ASP A 347 -22.62 30.10 8.25
CA ASP A 347 -23.69 29.10 8.23
C ASP A 347 -23.86 28.34 6.89
N SER A 348 -22.99 28.54 5.90
CA SER A 348 -22.91 27.62 4.74
C SER A 348 -22.65 26.20 5.24
N THR A 349 -23.34 25.20 4.69
CA THR A 349 -23.25 23.82 5.18
C THR A 349 -23.03 22.84 4.03
N ILE A 350 -22.15 21.86 4.25
CA ILE A 350 -21.93 20.72 3.37
C ILE A 350 -21.96 19.42 4.17
N TRP A 351 -22.47 18.37 3.53
CA TRP A 351 -22.41 17.00 4.01
C TRP A 351 -21.41 16.19 3.19
N ILE A 352 -20.65 15.31 3.85
CA ILE A 352 -19.66 14.43 3.25
C ILE A 352 -19.86 13.01 3.82
N ASP A 353 -19.77 12.00 2.98
CA ASP A 353 -19.91 10.60 3.38
C ASP A 353 -19.05 9.68 2.48
N ASN A 354 -18.92 8.41 2.85
CA ASN A 354 -18.27 7.34 2.09
C ASN A 354 -16.93 7.75 1.47
N VAL A 355 -15.99 8.23 2.29
CA VAL A 355 -14.65 8.63 1.82
C VAL A 355 -13.77 7.40 1.70
N TYR A 356 -13.33 7.03 0.50
CA TYR A 356 -12.43 5.90 0.31
C TYR A 356 -11.49 6.13 -0.87
N PHE A 357 -10.40 5.37 -0.90
CA PHE A 357 -9.51 5.34 -2.05
C PHE A 357 -9.52 3.96 -2.72
N THR A 358 -9.30 3.95 -4.02
CA THR A 358 -9.30 2.72 -4.84
C THR A 358 -8.32 2.85 -6.01
N ASP A 359 -7.63 1.78 -6.38
CA ASP A 359 -6.85 1.65 -7.62
C ASP A 359 -7.71 1.25 -8.82
N ALA A 360 -8.86 0.63 -8.55
CA ALA A 360 -9.77 0.20 -9.57
C ALA A 360 -10.28 1.44 -10.33
N VAL A 361 -9.95 1.50 -11.62
CA VAL A 361 -10.57 2.46 -12.55
C VAL A 361 -12.08 2.31 -12.38
N PRO A 362 -12.81 3.39 -12.03
CA PRO A 362 -14.27 3.33 -11.94
C PRO A 362 -14.79 2.70 -13.23
N GLU A 363 -15.58 1.63 -13.14
CA GLU A 363 -15.97 0.87 -14.33
C GLU A 363 -16.53 1.83 -15.40
N PRO A 364 -16.25 1.60 -16.70
CA PRO A 364 -16.71 2.49 -17.76
C PRO A 364 -18.23 2.72 -17.75
N ALA A 365 -19.01 1.80 -17.19
CA ALA A 365 -20.46 1.95 -17.00
C ALA A 365 -20.79 3.06 -15.98
N THR A 366 -20.04 3.19 -14.89
CA THR A 366 -20.17 4.26 -13.89
C THR A 366 -19.85 5.61 -14.52
N LEU A 367 -18.76 5.69 -15.30
CA LEU A 367 -18.38 6.90 -16.03
C LEU A 367 -19.41 7.26 -17.15
N SER A 368 -19.94 6.25 -17.84
CA SER A 368 -20.93 6.45 -18.90
C SER A 368 -22.29 6.92 -18.36
N LEU A 369 -22.68 6.48 -17.16
CA LEU A 369 -23.90 6.93 -16.51
C LEU A 369 -23.80 8.40 -16.07
N ILE A 370 -22.64 8.80 -15.52
CA ILE A 370 -22.34 10.19 -15.14
C ILE A 370 -22.36 11.10 -16.38
N LEU A 371 -21.76 10.66 -17.49
CA LEU A 371 -21.75 11.44 -18.74
C LEU A 371 -23.14 11.55 -19.38
N ALA A 372 -23.96 10.49 -19.31
CA ALA A 372 -25.32 10.48 -19.86
C ALA A 372 -26.30 11.37 -19.07
N LEU A 373 -26.15 11.47 -17.76
CA LEU A 373 -26.92 12.40 -16.91
C LEU A 373 -26.56 13.87 -17.15
N ALA A 374 -25.30 14.17 -17.51
CA ALA A 374 -24.90 15.53 -17.87
C ALA A 374 -25.45 16.01 -19.23
N ILE A 375 -25.74 15.08 -20.16
CA ILE A 375 -26.15 15.41 -21.54
C ILE A 375 -27.68 15.50 -21.70
N THR A 376 -28.46 14.96 -20.75
CA THR A 376 -29.92 14.82 -20.93
C THR A 376 -30.78 15.95 -20.37
N ARG A 377 -30.22 17.09 -19.94
CA ARG A 377 -31.07 18.27 -19.66
C ARG A 377 -31.67 18.82 -20.97
N PRO A 378 -33.00 18.77 -21.17
CA PRO A 378 -33.60 19.48 -22.27
C PRO A 378 -33.43 20.98 -22.02
N ARG A 379 -33.00 21.72 -23.05
CA ARG A 379 -33.04 23.19 -23.00
C ARG A 379 -34.48 23.61 -22.69
N PRO A 380 -34.72 24.43 -21.66
CA PRO A 380 -36.03 25.04 -21.49
C PRO A 380 -36.28 25.97 -22.69
N ASN A 381 -37.48 25.84 -23.28
CA ASN A 381 -38.02 26.82 -24.23
C ASN A 381 -38.69 27.95 -23.47
#